data_AF-A0A814XXB6-F1
#
_entry.id   AF-A0A814XXB6-F1
#
_cell.length_a   1.000
_cell.length_b   1.000
_cell.length_c   1.000
_cell.angle_alpha   90.00
_cell.angle_beta   90.00
_cell.angle_gamma   90.00
#
_symmetry.space_group_name_H-M   'P 1'
#
loop_
_entity.id
_entity.type
_entity.pdbx_description
1 polymer ?
#
loop_
_entity_poly.entity_id
_entity_poly.type
_entity_poly.pdbx_seq_one_letter_code
_entity_poly.pdbx_strand_id
1 'polypeptide(L)'
;MKLIGGLPKNDKKKDNYGYDSGGECVALIVNRFDFPSNINNLFWYSLDIGRIHIVYYSTEHDSRRRSTQYRCIEEDLRSVSRIRTS
;
A
#
# COMPACT_ATOMS: atom_id res chain seq x y z
N MET A 1 -5.27 -15.30 -25.73
CA MET A 1 -4.89 -14.56 -24.53
C MET A 1 -5.24 -13.10 -24.75
N LYS A 2 -6.41 -12.65 -24.30
CA LYS A 2 -6.90 -11.29 -24.55
C LYS A 2 -6.26 -10.39 -23.50
N LEU A 3 -5.32 -9.54 -23.91
CA LEU A 3 -4.91 -8.39 -23.11
C LEU A 3 -6.21 -7.62 -22.82
N ILE A 4 -6.57 -7.50 -21.55
CA ILE A 4 -7.71 -6.68 -21.14
C ILE A 4 -7.48 -5.29 -21.72
N GLY A 5 -8.36 -4.91 -22.66
CA GLY A 5 -8.29 -3.62 -23.32
C GLY A 5 -8.51 -2.55 -22.27
N GLY A 6 -7.60 -1.59 -22.22
CA GLY A 6 -7.72 -0.43 -21.33
C GLY A 6 -9.10 0.20 -21.50
N LEU A 7 -9.68 0.63 -20.38
CA LEU A 7 -10.98 1.30 -20.33
C LEU A 7 -11.05 2.45 -21.36
N PRO A 8 -12.20 2.66 -22.02
CA PRO A 8 -12.39 3.77 -22.95
C PRO A 8 -12.05 5.09 -22.25
N LYS A 9 -11.33 5.99 -22.96
CA LYS A 9 -10.68 7.18 -22.36
C LYS A 9 -11.63 8.14 -21.62
N ASN A 10 -12.94 8.03 -21.84
CA ASN A 10 -13.96 8.87 -21.20
C ASN A 10 -14.58 8.26 -19.93
N ASP A 11 -14.29 6.99 -19.62
CA ASP A 11 -14.76 6.28 -18.41
C ASP A 11 -13.62 6.00 -17.43
N LYS A 12 -12.56 6.81 -17.47
CA LYS A 12 -11.50 6.69 -16.48
C LYS A 12 -12.02 7.15 -15.13
N LYS A 13 -12.24 6.22 -14.22
CA LYS A 13 -12.47 6.54 -12.80
C LYS A 13 -11.22 7.26 -12.30
N LYS A 14 -11.44 8.39 -11.61
CA LYS A 14 -10.35 9.19 -11.05
C LYS A 14 -9.82 8.51 -9.81
N ASP A 15 -8.51 8.25 -9.81
CA ASP A 15 -7.75 7.75 -8.68
C ASP A 15 -7.33 8.92 -7.78
N ASN A 16 -6.80 8.63 -6.60
CA ASN A 16 -6.40 9.66 -5.63
C ASN A 16 -5.44 10.71 -6.23
N TYR A 17 -4.58 10.30 -7.19
CA TYR A 17 -3.59 11.18 -7.84
C TYR A 17 -3.73 11.28 -9.37
N GLY A 18 -4.89 10.93 -9.94
CA GLY A 18 -5.16 11.14 -11.37
C GLY A 18 -5.79 9.95 -12.07
N TYR A 19 -5.19 9.51 -13.18
CA TYR A 19 -5.70 8.46 -14.06
C TYR A 19 -4.59 7.48 -14.48
N ASP A 20 -3.55 7.42 -13.69
CA ASP A 20 -2.34 6.63 -13.93
C ASP A 20 -2.58 5.13 -13.79
N SER A 21 -3.57 4.71 -12.99
CA SER A 21 -3.98 3.30 -12.95
C SER A 21 -4.71 2.84 -14.22
N GLY A 22 -5.13 3.77 -15.09
CA GLY A 22 -5.98 3.44 -16.23
C GLY A 22 -7.36 2.91 -15.85
N GLY A 23 -7.79 3.11 -14.59
CA GLY A 23 -9.04 2.63 -14.02
C GLY A 23 -8.95 1.25 -13.36
N GLU A 24 -7.73 0.68 -13.23
CA GLU A 24 -7.50 -0.59 -12.55
C GLU A 24 -7.66 -0.47 -11.02
N CYS A 25 -7.44 0.71 -10.43
CA CYS A 25 -7.63 0.97 -8.99
C CYS A 25 -7.10 -0.17 -8.10
N VAL A 26 -5.90 -0.68 -8.41
CA VAL A 26 -5.19 -1.73 -7.63
C VAL A 26 -5.77 -3.15 -7.77
N ALA A 27 -6.81 -3.37 -8.59
CA ALA A 27 -7.46 -4.67 -8.78
C ALA A 27 -6.50 -5.79 -9.22
N LEU A 28 -5.55 -5.49 -10.11
CA LEU A 28 -4.54 -6.45 -10.56
C LEU A 28 -3.56 -6.85 -9.46
N ILE A 29 -3.22 -5.92 -8.56
CA ILE A 29 -2.28 -6.19 -7.47
C ILE A 29 -2.93 -7.11 -6.43
N VAL A 30 -4.18 -6.83 -6.07
CA VAL A 30 -4.95 -7.64 -5.11
C VAL A 30 -5.07 -9.11 -5.53
N ASN A 31 -5.25 -9.36 -6.83
CA ASN A 31 -5.50 -10.71 -7.33
C ASN A 31 -4.23 -11.49 -7.70
N ARG A 32 -3.04 -10.88 -7.60
CA ARG A 32 -1.77 -11.48 -8.06
C ARG A 32 -0.75 -11.68 -6.95
N PHE A 33 -0.83 -10.91 -5.87
CA PHE A 33 0.17 -10.91 -4.82
C PHE A 33 -0.48 -11.16 -3.47
N ASP A 34 0.22 -11.94 -2.65
CA ASP A 34 -0.12 -12.13 -1.27
C ASP A 34 0.52 -11.03 -0.42
N PHE A 35 -0.23 -10.59 0.59
CA PHE A 35 0.23 -9.57 1.52
C PHE A 35 0.15 -10.08 2.96
N PRO A 36 1.01 -9.58 3.85
CA PRO A 36 0.90 -9.87 5.28
C PRO A 36 -0.47 -9.47 5.83
N SER A 37 -0.95 -10.23 6.83
CA SER A 37 -2.26 -10.01 7.45
C SER A 37 -2.27 -8.96 8.58
N ASN A 38 -1.19 -8.19 8.73
CA ASN A 38 -1.07 -7.11 9.71
C ASN A 38 -1.48 -5.76 9.08
N ILE A 39 -1.45 -4.68 9.88
CA ILE A 39 -1.79 -3.28 9.54
C ILE A 39 -2.25 -3.11 8.09
N ASN A 40 -3.56 -2.93 7.87
CA ASN A 40 -4.18 -2.67 6.56
C ASN A 40 -3.50 -3.33 5.34
N ASN A 41 -3.47 -4.67 5.36
CA ASN A 41 -2.79 -5.66 4.51
C ASN A 41 -2.39 -5.24 3.08
N LEU A 42 -3.21 -4.48 2.37
CA LEU A 42 -2.96 -4.16 0.95
C LEU A 42 -2.09 -2.93 0.73
N PHE A 43 -2.23 -1.89 1.56
CA PHE A 43 -1.74 -0.54 1.21
C PHE A 43 -0.57 -0.04 2.05
N TRP A 44 -0.47 -0.45 3.31
CA TRP A 44 0.69 -0.15 4.15
C TRP A 44 0.79 -1.21 5.23
N TYR A 45 1.90 -1.93 5.30
CA TYR A 45 2.12 -3.03 6.23
C TYR A 45 3.58 -3.06 6.66
N SER A 46 3.90 -3.82 7.70
CA SER A 46 5.28 -4.02 8.16
C SER A 46 5.66 -5.49 8.15
N LEU A 47 6.95 -5.79 8.08
CA LEU A 47 7.46 -7.15 8.24
C LEU A 47 8.83 -7.15 8.89
N ASP A 48 9.06 -8.17 9.72
CA ASP A 48 10.36 -8.43 10.33
C ASP A 48 11.08 -9.53 9.54
N ILE A 49 12.22 -9.21 8.93
CA ILE A 49 13.11 -10.17 8.27
C ILE A 49 14.41 -10.22 9.06
N GLY A 50 14.56 -11.25 9.90
CA GLY A 50 15.69 -11.37 10.81
C GLY A 50 15.74 -10.20 11.78
N ARG A 51 16.76 -9.35 11.66
CA ARG A 51 16.96 -8.13 12.47
C ARG A 51 16.49 -6.85 11.76
N ILE A 52 15.84 -6.97 10.61
CA ILE A 52 15.38 -5.81 9.83
C ILE A 52 13.87 -5.69 9.98
N HIS A 53 13.41 -4.52 10.42
CA HIS A 53 12.00 -4.14 10.38
C HIS A 53 11.74 -3.27 9.14
N ILE A 54 10.90 -3.75 8.23
CA ILE A 54 10.57 -3.08 6.97
C ILE A 54 9.15 -2.56 7.04
N VAL A 55 8.97 -1.27 6.74
CA VAL A 55 7.65 -0.67 6.58
C VAL A 55 7.42 -0.41 5.10
N TYR A 56 6.34 -0.99 4.56
CA TYR A 56 5.81 -0.70 3.24
C TYR A 56 4.64 0.28 3.38
N TYR A 57 4.57 1.29 2.52
CA TYR A 57 3.46 2.23 2.54
C TYR A 57 3.13 2.81 1.16
N SER A 58 1.86 3.18 0.99
CA SER A 58 1.36 3.78 -0.24
C SER A 58 1.69 5.26 -0.33
N THR A 59 2.18 5.70 -1.49
CA THR A 59 2.28 7.13 -1.83
C THR A 59 1.02 7.64 -2.52
N GLU A 60 0.08 6.75 -2.86
CA GLU A 60 -1.22 7.08 -3.46
C GLU A 60 -2.28 7.46 -2.43
N HIS A 61 -1.94 7.42 -1.14
CA HIS A 61 -2.82 7.81 -0.04
C HIS A 61 -2.25 9.03 0.70
N ASP A 62 -3.10 9.67 1.52
CA ASP A 62 -2.67 10.82 2.32
C ASP A 62 -1.64 10.38 3.37
N SER A 63 -0.44 10.96 3.30
CA SER A 63 0.67 10.71 4.21
C SER A 63 0.88 11.84 5.23
N ARG A 64 0.05 12.89 5.18
CA ARG A 64 0.15 14.03 6.10
C ARG A 64 -0.20 13.61 7.52
N ARG A 65 0.30 14.38 8.50
CA ARG A 65 -0.03 14.19 9.91
C ARG A 65 -1.54 14.10 10.09
N ARG A 66 -1.98 13.15 10.93
CA ARG A 66 -3.39 12.78 11.21
C ARG A 66 -4.08 11.93 10.14
N SER A 67 -3.44 11.59 9.03
CA SER A 67 -3.99 10.59 8.12
C SER A 67 -4.00 9.20 8.77
N THR A 68 -4.87 8.32 8.27
CA THR A 68 -4.91 6.92 8.73
C THR A 68 -3.57 6.23 8.55
N GLN A 69 -2.96 6.37 7.37
CA GLN A 69 -1.65 5.80 7.08
C GLN A 69 -0.57 6.34 8.02
N TYR A 70 -0.52 7.66 8.25
CA TYR A 70 0.45 8.26 9.16
C TYR A 70 0.33 7.67 10.57
N ARG A 71 -0.90 7.57 11.09
CA ARG A 71 -1.15 7.02 12.43
C ARG A 71 -0.74 5.56 12.52
N CYS A 72 -1.10 4.74 11.53
CA CYS A 72 -0.72 3.33 11.49
C CYS A 72 0.79 3.13 11.47
N ILE A 73 1.51 3.89 10.64
CA ILE A 73 2.98 3.83 10.56
C ILE A 73 3.63 4.35 11.85
N GLU A 74 3.08 5.41 12.45
CA GLU A 74 3.57 5.94 13.72
C GLU A 74 3.42 4.91 14.85
N GLU A 75 2.28 4.24 14.94
CA GLU A 75 2.03 3.17 15.92
C GLU A 75 2.96 1.97 15.71
N ASP A 76 3.14 1.54 14.46
CA ASP A 76 4.04 0.45 14.07
C ASP A 76 5.49 0.74 14.47
N LEU A 77 6.03 1.89 14.06
CA LEU A 77 7.41 2.28 14.36
C LEU A 77 7.67 2.48 15.86
N ARG A 78 6.65 2.85 16.65
CA ARG A 78 6.76 2.92 18.13
C ARG A 78 6.84 1.54 18.77
N SER A 79 6.32 0.50 18.12
CA SER A 79 6.31 -0.88 18.63
C SER A 79 7.62 -1.64 18.40
N VAL A 80 8.49 -1.13 17.52
CA VAL A 80 9.75 -1.80 17.13
C VAL A 80 10.77 -1.83 18.26
N SER A 81 11.21 -3.04 18.63
CA SER A 81 12.31 -3.23 19.57
C SER A 81 13.65 -3.10 18.87
N ARG A 82 14.38 -2.01 19.14
CA ARG A 82 15.71 -1.75 18.55
C ARG A 82 16.75 -2.80 18.94
N ILE A 83 16.69 -3.38 20.13
CA ILE A 83 17.63 -4.44 20.58
C ILE A 83 17.45 -5.71 19.73
N ARG A 84 16.20 -6.01 19.35
CA ARG A 84 15.86 -7.19 18.54
C ARG A 84 16.10 -6.98 17.04
N THR A 85 16.27 -5.72 16.62
CA THR A 85 16.45 -5.27 15.23
C THR A 85 17.81 -4.56 14.99
N SER A 86 18.81 -4.85 15.84
CA SER A 86 20.19 -4.34 15.74
C SER A 86 21.10 -5.27 14.93
#